data_AF-A0A8S9ZLB6-F1
#
_entry.id   AF-A0A8S9ZLB6-F1
#
_cell.length_a   1.000
_cell.length_b   1.000
_cell.length_c   1.000
_cell.angle_alpha   90.00
_cell.angle_beta   90.00
_cell.angle_gamma   90.00
#
_symmetry.space_group_name_H-M   'P 1'
#
loop_
_entity.id
_entity.type
_entity.pdbx_description
1 polymer ?
#
loop_
_entity_poly.entity_id
_entity_poly.type
_entity_poly.pdbx_seq_one_letter_code
_entity_poly.pdbx_strand_id
1 'polypeptide(L)'
;MKQTFPSLFFILIFLIVLKCCYSMDAELVNKRFQRTLGCSEQDHKSCDDVCKGDSYWYGFCSVWDGRDLKCSCSNYRSPLDGKVCGPLRQQKCMEECRGKGQEGGYCLVSPTSENRHGMAKCSCFGKSR
;
A
#
# COMPACT_ATOMS: atom_id res chain seq x y z
N MET A 1 -9.95 -25.75 -51.26
CA MET A 1 -9.98 -25.01 -49.97
C MET A 1 -9.55 -25.98 -48.88
N LYS A 2 -8.35 -25.82 -48.29
CA LYS A 2 -7.89 -26.68 -47.19
C LYS A 2 -8.44 -26.10 -45.88
N GLN A 3 -9.51 -26.68 -45.35
CA GLN A 3 -9.99 -26.37 -44.00
C GLN A 3 -9.04 -27.05 -43.02
N THR A 4 -8.12 -26.27 -42.46
CA THR A 4 -7.25 -26.70 -41.37
C THR A 4 -8.08 -26.77 -40.09
N PHE A 5 -8.63 -27.95 -39.79
CA PHE A 5 -9.26 -28.19 -38.50
C PHE A 5 -8.21 -28.04 -37.39
N PRO A 6 -8.42 -27.21 -36.36
CA PRO A 6 -7.50 -27.16 -35.24
C PRO A 6 -7.50 -28.55 -34.58
N SER A 7 -6.33 -29.18 -34.51
CA SER A 7 -6.15 -30.45 -33.79
C SER A 7 -6.73 -30.31 -32.39
N LEU A 8 -7.47 -31.31 -31.91
CA LEU A 8 -8.08 -31.35 -30.56
C LEU A 8 -7.09 -30.96 -29.46
N PHE A 9 -5.80 -31.19 -29.70
CA PHE A 9 -4.70 -30.76 -28.84
C PHE A 9 -4.62 -29.23 -28.64
N PHE A 10 -4.81 -28.43 -29.69
CA PHE A 10 -4.84 -26.96 -29.60
C PHE A 10 -6.06 -26.46 -28.82
N ILE A 11 -7.21 -27.11 -29.00
CA ILE A 11 -8.43 -26.79 -28.24
C ILE A 11 -8.20 -27.09 -26.75
N LEU A 12 -7.58 -28.23 -26.42
CA LEU A 12 -7.27 -28.60 -25.04
C LEU A 12 -6.29 -27.61 -24.38
N ILE A 13 -5.22 -27.22 -25.08
CA ILE A 13 -4.26 -26.21 -24.59
C ILE A 13 -4.97 -24.88 -24.34
N PHE A 14 -5.81 -24.42 -25.27
CA PHE A 14 -6.53 -23.17 -25.14
C PHE A 14 -7.47 -23.17 -23.91
N LEU A 15 -8.18 -24.27 -23.67
CA LEU A 15 -9.03 -24.43 -22.48
C LEU A 15 -8.23 -24.46 -21.17
N ILE A 16 -7.05 -25.09 -21.16
CA ILE A 16 -6.15 -25.09 -19.99
C ILE A 16 -5.66 -23.67 -19.70
N VAL A 17 -5.22 -22.93 -20.73
CA VAL A 17 -4.74 -21.54 -20.57
C VAL A 17 -5.88 -20.65 -20.06
N LEU A 18 -7.07 -20.72 -20.65
CA LEU A 18 -8.24 -19.96 -20.18
C LEU A 18 -8.57 -20.25 -18.71
N LYS A 19 -8.56 -21.52 -18.31
CA LYS A 19 -8.86 -21.93 -16.94
C LYS A 19 -7.78 -21.46 -15.95
N CYS A 20 -6.51 -21.53 -16.33
CA CYS A 20 -5.40 -21.01 -15.54
C CYS A 20 -5.46 -19.49 -15.38
N CYS A 21 -5.71 -18.74 -16.46
CA CYS A 21 -5.86 -17.29 -16.41
C CYS A 21 -7.01 -16.87 -15.50
N TYR A 22 -8.19 -17.48 -15.63
CA TYR A 22 -9.35 -17.19 -14.77
C TYR A 22 -9.09 -17.50 -13.28
N SER A 23 -8.32 -18.55 -12.98
CA SER A 23 -8.03 -18.93 -11.59
C SER A 23 -7.10 -17.95 -10.87
N MET A 24 -6.15 -17.34 -11.59
CA MET A 24 -5.22 -16.34 -11.02
C MET A 24 -5.93 -15.04 -10.63
N ASP A 25 -6.91 -14.60 -11.45
CA ASP A 25 -7.70 -13.39 -11.16
C ASP A 25 -8.59 -13.57 -9.92
N ALA A 26 -9.24 -14.73 -9.78
CA ALA A 26 -10.10 -15.02 -8.65
C ALA A 26 -9.34 -15.03 -7.31
N GLU A 27 -8.12 -15.57 -7.26
CA GLU A 27 -7.33 -15.62 -6.03
C GLU A 27 -6.78 -14.25 -5.63
N LEU A 28 -6.40 -13.41 -6.60
CA LEU A 28 -5.94 -12.04 -6.35
C LEU A 28 -7.09 -11.13 -5.89
N VAL A 29 -8.27 -11.26 -6.50
CA VAL A 29 -9.48 -10.57 -6.08
C VAL A 29 -9.88 -11.01 -4.68
N ASN A 30 -9.85 -12.31 -4.38
CA ASN A 30 -10.17 -12.83 -3.05
C ASN A 30 -9.17 -12.38 -1.98
N LYS A 31 -7.86 -12.34 -2.29
CA LYS A 31 -6.83 -11.80 -1.38
C LYS A 31 -6.95 -10.29 -1.13
N ARG A 32 -7.49 -9.52 -2.09
CA ARG A 32 -7.87 -8.10 -1.86
C ARG A 32 -9.15 -8.00 -1.03
N PHE A 33 -10.16 -8.78 -1.37
CA PHE A 33 -11.48 -8.74 -0.73
C PHE A 33 -11.43 -9.20 0.74
N GLN A 34 -10.61 -10.21 1.06
CA GLN A 34 -10.40 -10.66 2.45
C GLN A 34 -9.64 -9.66 3.31
N ARG A 35 -8.94 -8.68 2.73
CA ARG A 35 -8.14 -7.70 3.51
C ARG A 35 -8.89 -6.47 3.95
N THR A 36 -10.17 -6.29 3.56
CA THR A 36 -10.88 -5.01 3.72
C THR A 36 -12.38 -5.20 3.92
N LEU A 37 -12.79 -6.07 4.85
CA LEU A 37 -14.21 -6.19 5.20
C LEU A 37 -14.66 -4.88 5.86
N GLY A 38 -15.55 -4.15 5.18
CA GLY A 38 -16.20 -2.93 5.68
C GLY A 38 -15.40 -1.63 5.53
N CYS A 39 -14.16 -1.67 5.06
CA CYS A 39 -13.31 -0.48 4.96
C CYS A 39 -13.71 0.40 3.77
N SER A 40 -13.86 1.71 4.02
CA SER A 40 -13.94 2.74 2.98
C SER A 40 -12.55 3.25 2.57
N GLU A 41 -12.46 3.94 1.43
CA GLU A 41 -11.24 4.66 1.02
C GLU A 41 -10.77 5.67 2.08
N GLN A 42 -11.72 6.26 2.82
CA GLN A 42 -11.40 7.19 3.90
C GLN A 42 -10.74 6.47 5.09
N ASP A 43 -11.22 5.27 5.44
CA ASP A 43 -10.62 4.44 6.50
C ASP A 43 -9.19 4.03 6.14
N HIS A 44 -8.96 3.70 4.86
CA HIS A 44 -7.62 3.43 4.34
C HIS A 44 -6.70 4.63 4.50
N LYS A 45 -7.16 5.82 4.11
CA LYS A 45 -6.39 7.05 4.24
C LYS A 45 -6.09 7.37 5.72
N SER A 46 -7.08 7.25 6.59
CA SER A 46 -6.90 7.47 8.03
C SER A 46 -5.89 6.50 8.64
N CYS A 47 -5.95 5.22 8.29
CA CYS A 47 -4.94 4.24 8.71
C CYS A 47 -3.55 4.55 8.15
N ASP A 48 -3.46 4.97 6.89
CA ASP A 48 -2.18 5.36 6.28
C ASP A 48 -1.55 6.56 7.00
N ASP A 49 -2.35 7.58 7.33
CA ASP A 49 -1.89 8.77 8.04
C ASP A 49 -1.38 8.42 9.45
N VAL A 50 -2.10 7.57 10.19
CA VAL A 50 -1.67 7.09 11.51
C VAL A 50 -0.36 6.30 11.42
N CYS A 51 -0.28 5.31 10.52
CA CYS A 51 0.92 4.49 10.37
C CYS A 51 2.15 5.32 9.95
N LYS A 52 1.97 6.32 9.07
CA LYS A 52 3.04 7.25 8.69
C LYS A 52 3.44 8.16 9.85
N GLY A 53 2.49 8.52 10.72
CA GLY A 53 2.74 9.18 12.00
C GLY A 53 3.76 8.44 12.86
N ASP A 54 3.75 7.10 12.80
CA ASP A 54 4.63 6.20 13.55
C ASP A 54 5.82 5.68 12.74
N SER A 55 6.16 6.35 11.63
CA SER A 55 7.31 6.01 10.76
C SER A 55 7.23 4.64 10.07
N TYR A 56 6.02 4.15 9.80
CA TYR A 56 5.81 3.04 8.86
C TYR A 56 5.81 3.53 7.41
N TRP A 57 5.97 2.61 6.46
CA TRP A 57 5.98 2.95 5.03
C TRP A 57 4.57 3.29 4.53
N TYR A 58 3.58 2.48 4.90
CA TYR A 58 2.18 2.73 4.61
C TYR A 58 1.28 1.99 5.60
N GLY A 59 0.03 2.44 5.71
CA GLY A 59 -1.04 1.80 6.48
C GLY A 59 -2.23 1.44 5.60
N PHE A 60 -3.05 0.49 6.04
CA PHE A 60 -4.34 0.21 5.42
C PHE A 60 -5.35 -0.29 6.45
N CYS A 61 -6.63 -0.02 6.23
CA CYS A 61 -7.72 -0.61 6.99
C CYS A 61 -7.79 -2.12 6.69
N SER A 62 -7.70 -2.93 7.73
CA SER A 62 -7.78 -4.39 7.65
C SER A 62 -9.19 -4.91 7.93
N VAL A 63 -9.91 -4.24 8.84
CA VAL A 63 -11.29 -4.55 9.22
C VAL A 63 -11.96 -3.27 9.72
N TRP A 64 -13.22 -3.06 9.32
CA TRP A 64 -14.16 -2.13 9.93
C TRP A 64 -15.49 -2.85 10.17
N ASP A 65 -15.91 -2.95 11.43
CA ASP A 65 -17.14 -3.65 11.83
C ASP A 65 -18.29 -2.69 12.19
N GLY A 66 -18.13 -1.39 11.93
CA GLY A 66 -19.07 -0.34 12.32
C GLY A 66 -18.82 0.27 13.70
N ARG A 67 -17.89 -0.28 14.48
CA ARG A 67 -17.46 0.25 15.78
C ARG A 67 -15.95 0.49 15.82
N ASP A 68 -15.18 -0.52 15.43
CA ASP A 68 -13.74 -0.55 15.60
C ASP A 68 -13.03 -0.56 14.23
N LEU A 69 -12.16 0.43 14.03
CA LEU A 69 -11.26 0.51 12.87
C LEU A 69 -9.93 -0.17 13.19
N LYS A 70 -9.60 -1.24 12.46
CA LYS A 70 -8.30 -1.93 12.63
C LYS A 70 -7.35 -1.58 11.50
N CYS A 71 -6.26 -0.90 11.84
CA CYS A 71 -5.19 -0.56 10.90
C CYS A 71 -4.08 -1.63 10.89
N SER A 72 -3.55 -1.90 9.70
CA SER A 72 -2.34 -2.70 9.50
C SER A 72 -1.23 -1.81 8.94
N CYS A 73 -0.13 -1.68 9.67
CA CYS A 73 1.04 -0.88 9.28
C CYS A 73 2.14 -1.75 8.69
N SER A 74 2.67 -1.34 7.53
CA SER A 74 3.74 -2.06 6.84
C SER A 74 5.08 -1.38 7.05
N ASN A 75 6.07 -2.15 7.50
CA ASN A 75 7.44 -1.67 7.64
C ASN A 75 8.07 -1.32 6.28
N TYR A 76 9.10 -0.48 6.31
CA TYR A 76 9.99 -0.28 5.17
C TYR A 76 10.63 -1.60 4.75
N ARG A 77 10.73 -1.81 3.43
CA ARG A 77 11.41 -2.98 2.87
C ARG A 77 12.90 -2.70 2.75
N SER A 78 13.72 -3.70 3.07
CA SER A 78 15.17 -3.67 2.82
C SER A 78 15.44 -3.26 1.35
N PRO A 79 16.40 -2.35 1.11
CA PRO A 79 17.41 -1.84 2.05
C PRO A 79 16.99 -0.61 2.87
N LEU A 80 15.78 -0.07 2.65
CA LEU A 80 15.32 1.14 3.34
C LEU A 80 15.12 0.91 4.83
N ASP A 81 15.65 1.82 5.64
CA ASP A 81 15.56 1.74 7.10
C ASP A 81 14.64 2.84 7.65
N GLY A 82 13.48 2.45 8.18
CA GLY A 82 12.54 3.37 8.82
C GLY A 82 13.11 4.13 10.02
N LYS A 83 14.17 3.62 10.66
CA LYS A 83 14.80 4.26 11.83
C LYS A 83 15.42 5.62 11.51
N VAL A 84 15.73 5.90 10.24
CA VAL A 84 16.19 7.24 9.81
C VAL A 84 15.12 8.33 10.03
N CYS A 85 13.85 7.91 10.19
CA CYS A 85 12.71 8.74 10.56
C CYS A 85 12.39 8.70 12.07
N GLY A 86 13.37 8.40 12.93
CA GLY A 86 13.15 8.32 14.38
C GLY A 86 12.42 9.52 15.00
N PRO A 87 11.96 9.40 16.26
CA PRO A 87 10.95 10.28 16.87
C PRO A 87 11.23 11.79 16.72
N LEU A 88 12.48 12.21 16.88
CA LEU A 88 12.88 13.61 16.75
C LEU A 88 12.65 14.16 15.33
N ARG A 89 12.92 13.35 14.30
CA ARG A 89 12.75 13.77 12.90
C ARG A 89 11.29 13.77 12.49
N GLN A 90 10.53 12.79 12.97
CA GLN A 90 9.07 12.78 12.83
C GLN A 90 8.45 14.04 13.44
N GLN A 91 8.82 14.40 14.67
CA GLN A 91 8.35 15.63 15.32
C GLN A 91 8.71 16.88 14.52
N LYS A 92 9.94 16.96 13.98
CA LYS A 92 10.34 18.09 13.13
C LYS A 92 9.47 18.22 11.88
N CYS A 93 9.13 17.11 11.22
CA CYS A 93 8.23 17.13 10.06
C CYS A 93 6.81 17.55 10.44
N MET A 94 6.32 17.13 11.61
CA MET A 94 5.03 17.57 12.15
C MET A 94 5.00 19.08 12.34
N GLU A 95 6.00 19.65 12.99
CA GLU A 95 6.12 21.09 13.26
C GLU A 95 6.29 21.90 11.96
N GLU A 96 7.13 21.44 11.03
CA GLU A 96 7.35 22.12 9.74
C GLU A 96 6.04 22.24 8.94
N CYS A 97 5.23 21.19 8.91
CA CYS A 97 3.95 21.21 8.20
C CYS A 97 2.89 22.05 8.92
N ARG A 98 2.86 22.03 10.25
CA ARG A 98 2.01 22.93 11.05
C ARG A 98 2.36 24.40 10.82
N GLY A 99 3.66 24.72 10.73
CA GLY A 99 4.13 26.07 10.37
C GLY A 99 3.67 26.55 8.99
N LYS A 100 3.31 25.63 8.08
CA LYS A 100 2.75 25.91 6.75
C LYS A 100 1.21 25.90 6.73
N GLY A 101 0.55 25.82 7.88
CA GLY A 101 -0.92 25.79 7.99
C GLY A 101 -1.57 24.46 7.62
N GLN A 102 -0.82 23.35 7.68
CA GLN A 102 -1.36 21.99 7.55
C GLN A 102 -1.60 21.38 8.94
N GLU A 103 -2.35 20.28 9.02
CA GLU A 103 -2.65 19.61 10.31
C GLU A 103 -1.39 19.00 10.96
N GLY A 104 -0.44 18.59 10.12
CA GLY A 104 0.81 17.94 10.51
C GLY A 104 1.52 17.36 9.32
N GLY A 105 2.55 16.57 9.59
CA GLY A 105 3.34 15.92 8.56
C GLY A 105 4.08 14.70 9.11
N TYR A 106 4.70 13.96 8.22
CA TYR A 106 5.39 12.74 8.54
C TYR A 106 6.73 12.68 7.85
N CYS A 107 7.62 11.92 8.46
CA CYS A 107 8.90 11.55 7.89
C CYS A 107 8.73 10.31 7.03
N LEU A 108 9.26 10.36 5.81
CA LEU A 108 9.30 9.23 4.88
C LEU A 108 10.72 8.95 4.44
N VAL A 109 11.02 7.68 4.18
CA VAL A 109 12.34 7.27 3.67
C VAL A 109 12.28 7.21 2.15
N SER A 110 13.01 8.11 1.49
CA SER A 110 13.18 8.12 0.04
C SER A 110 14.45 7.36 -0.37
N PRO A 111 14.39 6.47 -1.36
CA PRO A 111 15.61 5.88 -1.93
C PRO A 111 16.47 6.97 -2.59
N THR A 112 17.80 6.86 -2.45
CA THR A 112 18.77 7.72 -3.14
C THR A 112 19.92 6.87 -3.67
N SER A 113 20.60 7.34 -4.72
CA SER A 113 21.77 6.66 -5.31
C SER A 113 22.95 6.57 -4.34
N GLU A 114 23.07 7.52 -3.42
CA GLU A 114 24.20 7.68 -2.51
C GLU A 114 24.00 6.96 -1.17
N ASN A 115 22.75 6.72 -0.75
CA ASN A 115 22.45 6.08 0.52
C ASN A 115 21.52 4.88 0.31
N ARG A 116 22.08 3.68 0.42
CA ARG A 116 21.33 2.41 0.29
C ARG A 116 20.21 2.29 1.32
N HIS A 117 20.34 2.90 2.49
CA HIS A 117 19.31 2.88 3.53
C HIS A 117 18.22 3.95 3.32
N GLY A 118 18.36 4.79 2.30
CA GLY A 118 17.47 5.88 1.98
C GLY A 118 17.70 7.12 2.84
N MET A 119 17.05 8.22 2.47
CA MET A 119 17.12 9.50 3.16
C MET A 119 15.73 9.91 3.66
N ALA A 120 15.68 10.41 4.88
CA ALA A 120 14.46 10.95 5.48
C ALA A 120 14.05 12.27 4.82
N LYS A 121 12.80 12.35 4.36
CA LYS A 121 12.14 13.56 3.83
C LYS A 121 10.86 13.83 4.62
N CYS A 122 10.49 15.10 4.76
CA CYS A 122 9.20 15.47 5.33
C CYS A 122 8.13 15.54 4.25
N SER A 123 6.90 15.17 4.59
CA SER A 123 5.70 15.36 3.77
C SER A 123 4.54 15.74 4.66
N CYS A 124 3.67 16.62 4.19
CA CYS A 124 2.52 17.06 4.99
C CYS A 124 1.31 16.16 4.73
N PHE A 125 0.52 15.92 5.77
CA PHE A 125 -0.80 15.33 5.58
C PHE A 125 -1.64 16.28 4.72
N GLY A 126 -2.43 15.72 3.81
CA GLY A 126 -3.33 16.54 3.00
C GLY A 126 -4.37 17.19 3.89
N LYS A 127 -4.87 18.39 3.52
CA LYS A 127 -5.94 19.05 4.28
C LYS A 127 -7.10 18.08 4.52
N SER A 128 -7.50 17.92 5.78
CA SER A 128 -8.82 17.39 6.12
C SER A 128 -9.85 18.29 5.45
N ARG A 129 -10.78 17.69 4.70
CA ARG A 129 -11.84 18.42 4.00
C ARG A 129 -12.98 18.72 4.95
#